data_AF-A0AB74EWV1-F1
#
_entry.id   AF-A0AB74EWV1-F1
#
_cell.length_a   1.000
_cell.length_b   1.000
_cell.length_c   1.000
_cell.angle_alpha   90.00
_cell.angle_beta   90.00
_cell.angle_gamma   90.00
#
_symmetry.space_group_name_H-M   'P 1'
#
loop_
_entity.id
_entity.type
_entity.pdbx_description
1 polymer ?
#
loop_
_entity_poly.entity_id
_entity_poly.type
_entity_poly.pdbx_seq_one_letter_code
_entity_poly.pdbx_strand_id
1 'polypeptide(L)' 'MFYVKEKISDTAETKIEINDENVFCICPKCGREVQVNLEDVISDGESDLCSTAVLCEECSKKMIGGMSYEEK' A
#
# COMPACT_ATOMS: atom_id res chain seq x y z
N MET A 1 2.55 -2.15 17.80
CA MET A 1 3.82 -1.75 17.15
C MET A 1 4.26 -2.90 16.25
N PHE A 2 4.17 -2.70 14.94
CA PHE A 2 4.57 -3.68 13.92
C PHE A 2 5.98 -3.35 13.41
N TYR A 3 6.71 -4.33 12.91
CA TYR A 3 8.02 -4.13 12.32
C TYR A 3 8.28 -5.16 11.22
N VAL A 4 9.01 -4.77 10.18
CA VAL A 4 9.59 -5.69 9.21
C VAL A 4 10.87 -6.25 9.80
N LYS A 5 11.03 -7.57 9.73
CA LYS A 5 12.24 -8.27 10.14
C LYS A 5 12.75 -9.11 9.00
N GLU A 6 13.96 -8.83 8.55
CA GLU A 6 14.58 -9.56 7.44
C GLU A 6 16.04 -9.87 7.74
N LYS A 7 16.47 -11.08 7.37
CA LYS A 7 17.88 -11.49 7.48
C LYS A 7 18.61 -11.04 6.23
N ILE A 8 19.65 -10.24 6.41
CA ILE A 8 20.56 -9.84 5.32
C ILE A 8 21.62 -10.94 5.10
N SER A 9 22.01 -11.64 6.17
CA SER A 9 22.92 -12.78 6.13
C SER A 9 22.72 -13.68 7.34
N ASP A 10 23.51 -14.75 7.47
CA ASP A 10 23.49 -15.65 8.64
C ASP A 10 23.80 -14.92 9.95
N THR A 11 24.49 -13.77 9.89
CA THR A 11 24.95 -13.02 11.06
C THR A 11 24.35 -11.62 11.17
N ALA A 12 23.51 -11.18 10.23
CA ALA A 12 22.95 -9.83 10.22
C ALA A 12 21.44 -9.84 9.94
N GLU A 13 20.69 -9.11 10.78
CA GLU A 13 19.26 -8.87 10.60
C GLU A 13 18.95 -7.37 10.62
N THR A 14 17.98 -6.97 9.80
CA THR A 14 17.40 -5.64 9.80
C THR A 14 16.01 -5.71 10.44
N LYS A 15 15.76 -4.75 11.32
CA LYS A 15 14.44 -4.52 11.93
C LYS A 15 14.06 -3.07 11.67
N ILE A 16 12.95 -2.88 10.98
CA ILE A 16 12.41 -1.56 10.66
C ILE A 16 11.03 -1.49 11.26
N GLU A 17 10.82 -0.59 12.21
CA GLU A 17 9.49 -0.32 12.76
C GLU A 17 8.58 0.21 11.67
N ILE A 18 7.33 -0.25 11.62
CA ILE A 18 6.35 0.23 10.66
C ILE A 18 5.62 1.42 11.29
N ASN A 19 5.59 2.54 10.58
CA ASN A 19 4.87 3.76 10.94
C ASN A 19 4.13 4.34 9.72
N ASP A 20 3.43 5.45 9.91
CA ASP A 20 2.67 6.16 8.87
C ASP A 20 3.53 6.78 7.76
N GLU A 21 4.84 6.94 8.00
CA GLU A 21 5.79 7.54 7.06
C GLU A 21 6.50 6.53 6.15
N ASN A 22 6.57 5.25 6.54
CA ASN A 22 7.43 4.27 5.89
C ASN A 22 6.71 3.08 5.25
N VAL A 23 5.41 3.23 4.98
CA VAL A 23 4.61 2.22 4.28
C VAL A 23 4.29 2.69 2.87
N PHE A 24 4.71 1.88 1.90
CA PHE A 24 4.51 2.16 0.48
C PHE A 24 4.04 0.92 -0.26
N CYS A 25 3.36 1.14 -1.38
CA CYS A 25 3.04 0.12 -2.37
C CYS A 25 3.44 0.60 -3.77
N ILE A 26 3.48 -0.33 -4.72
CA ILE A 26 3.71 0.00 -6.12
C ILE A 26 2.37 -0.04 -6.86
N CYS A 27 2.00 1.08 -7.50
CA CYS A 27 0.79 1.15 -8.31
C CYS A 27 0.87 0.11 -9.45
N PRO A 28 -0.05 -0.87 -9.50
CA PRO A 28 0.03 -1.97 -10.46
C PRO A 28 -0.19 -1.54 -11.92
N LYS A 29 -0.69 -0.31 -12.15
CA LYS A 29 -0.95 0.23 -13.50
C LYS A 29 0.24 0.94 -14.13
N CYS A 30 1.00 1.70 -13.33
CA CYS A 30 2.07 2.56 -13.85
C CYS A 30 3.42 2.38 -13.15
N GLY A 31 3.50 1.53 -12.12
CA GLY A 31 4.75 1.23 -11.41
C GLY A 31 5.26 2.34 -10.48
N ARG A 32 4.49 3.43 -10.28
CA ARG A 32 4.88 4.48 -9.33
C ARG A 32 4.69 4.03 -7.90
N GLU A 33 5.60 4.46 -7.04
CA GLU A 33 5.47 4.32 -5.59
C GLU A 33 4.33 5.20 -5.06
N VAL A 34 3.58 4.67 -4.11
CA VAL A 34 2.46 5.33 -3.44
C VAL A 34 2.59 5.05 -1.95
N GLN A 35 2.68 6.11 -1.15
CA GLN A 35 2.59 5.99 0.30
C GLN A 35 1.15 5.62 0.68
N VAL A 36 0.98 4.65 1.57
CA VAL A 36 -0.34 4.15 1.95
C VAL A 36 -0.51 4.10 3.47
N ASN A 37 -1.73 4.34 3.93
CA ASN A 37 -2.11 4.08 5.31
C ASN A 37 -2.56 2.62 5.42
N LEU A 38 -1.85 1.80 6.20
CA LEU A 38 -2.21 0.40 6.38
C LEU A 38 -3.61 0.23 6.98
N GLU A 39 -4.01 1.08 7.92
CA GLU A 39 -5.33 0.99 8.55
C GLU A 39 -6.44 1.15 7.50
N ASP A 40 -6.30 2.11 6.59
CA ASP A 40 -7.28 2.34 5.52
C ASP A 40 -7.31 1.18 4.52
N VAL A 41 -6.17 0.51 4.31
CA VAL A 41 -6.02 -0.55 3.31
C VAL A 41 -6.49 -1.92 3.82
N ILE A 42 -6.32 -2.23 5.11
CA ILE A 42 -6.53 -3.60 5.64
C ILE A 42 -7.67 -3.71 6.67
N SER A 43 -8.39 -2.62 6.98
CA SER A 43 -9.46 -2.63 7.99
C SER A 43 -10.78 -3.25 7.53
N ASP A 44 -10.95 -3.53 6.24
CA ASP A 44 -12.17 -4.12 5.65
C ASP A 44 -12.38 -5.60 6.04
N GLY A 45 -11.35 -6.27 6.55
CA GLY A 45 -11.37 -7.69 6.90
C GLY A 45 -11.27 -8.65 5.70
N GLU A 46 -11.18 -8.14 4.48
CA GLU A 46 -11.01 -8.91 3.24
C GLU A 46 -9.62 -8.71 2.61
N SER A 47 -9.02 -7.54 2.82
CA SER A 47 -7.72 -7.16 2.32
C SER A 47 -6.56 -7.82 3.08
N ASP A 48 -5.46 -8.07 2.39
CA ASP A 48 -4.26 -8.70 2.93
C ASP A 48 -2.97 -7.97 2.49
N LEU A 49 -1.82 -8.37 3.05
CA LEU A 49 -0.52 -7.76 2.74
C LEU A 49 0.13 -8.29 1.44
N CYS A 50 -0.49 -9.27 0.78
CA CYS A 50 0.12 -10.02 -0.33
C CYS A 50 -0.49 -9.70 -1.70
N SER A 51 -1.80 -9.44 -1.72
CA SER A 51 -2.63 -9.37 -2.92
C SER A 51 -3.39 -8.04 -3.04
N THR A 52 -3.58 -7.33 -1.92
CA THR A 52 -4.15 -5.97 -1.97
C THR A 52 -3.17 -4.99 -2.62
N ALA A 53 -3.66 -4.22 -3.59
CA ALA A 53 -2.88 -3.23 -4.32
C ALA A 53 -3.62 -1.90 -4.41
N VAL A 54 -2.91 -0.80 -4.17
CA VAL A 54 -3.47 0.55 -4.22
C VAL A 54 -3.07 1.25 -5.53
N LEU A 55 -4.02 1.90 -6.18
CA LEU A 55 -3.75 2.72 -7.37
C LEU A 55 -3.23 4.10 -6.95
N CYS A 56 -2.26 4.63 -7.69
CA CYS A 56 -1.89 6.03 -7.54
C CYS A 56 -3.06 6.94 -7.96
N GLU A 57 -3.07 8.16 -7.43
CA GLU A 57 -4.12 9.17 -7.68
C GLU A 57 -4.39 9.39 -9.18
N GLU A 58 -3.35 9.41 -10.01
CA GLU A 58 -3.50 9.59 -11.45
C GLU A 58 -4.17 8.40 -12.15
N CYS A 59 -3.89 7.18 -11.70
CA CYS A 59 -4.49 5.98 -12.24
C CYS A 59 -5.93 5.77 -11.73
N SER A 60 -6.19 6.08 -10.45
CA SER A 60 -7.54 6.03 -9.89
C SER A 60 -8.45 7.06 -10.55
N LYS A 61 -8.00 8.31 -10.74
CA LYS A 61 -8.73 9.34 -11.48
C LYS A 61 -9.04 8.94 -12.92
N LYS A 62 -8.14 8.24 -13.62
CA LYS A 62 -8.42 7.74 -14.98
C LYS A 62 -9.44 6.61 -15.00
N MET A 63 -9.47 5.80 -13.95
CA MET A 63 -10.44 4.71 -13.80
C MET A 63 -11.83 5.27 -13.46
N ILE A 64 -11.89 6.23 -12.53
CA ILE A 64 -13.12 6.91 -12.10
C ILE A 64 -13.58 7.96 -13.13
N GLY A 65 -12.67 8.53 -13.93
CA GLY A 65 -13.00 9.44 -15.04
C GLY A 65 -13.80 8.77 -16.17
N GLY A 66 -13.94 7.43 -16.15
CA GLY A 66 -14.91 6.67 -16.94
C GLY A 66 -16.21 6.32 -16.19
N MET A 67 -16.32 6.64 -14.91
CA MET A 67 -17.43 6.35 -14.01
C MET A 67 -17.79 7.61 -13.20
N SER A 68 -18.64 8.47 -13.76
CA SER A 68 -19.28 9.54 -12.99
C SER A 68 -20.12 8.95 -11.85
N TYR A 69 -19.74 9.20 -10.60
CA TYR A 69 -20.65 9.00 -9.48
C TYR A 69 -21.27 10.35 -9.11
N GLU A 70 -22.59 10.45 -9.28
CA GLU A 70 -23.39 11.48 -8.63
C GLU A 70 -23.44 11.15 -7.13
N GLU A 71 -22.94 12.08 -6.30
CA GLU A 71 -23.15 12.04 -4.85
C GLU A 71 -24.66 12.10 -4.54
N LYS A 72 -25.14 11.19 -3.70
CA LYS A 72 -26.46 11.25 -3.06
C LYS A 72 -26.31 11.53 -1.58
#